data_AF-A0A970YQQ8-F1
#
_entry.id   AF-A0A970YQQ8-F1
#
_cell.length_a   1.000
_cell.length_b   1.000
_cell.length_c   1.000
_cell.angle_alpha   90.00
_cell.angle_beta   90.00
_cell.angle_gamma   90.00
#
_symmetry.space_group_name_H-M   'P 1'
#
loop_
_entity.id
_entity.type
_entity.pdbx_description
1 polymer ?
#
loop_
_entity_poly.entity_id
_entity_poly.type
_entity_poly.pdbx_seq_one_letter_code
_entity_poly.pdbx_strand_id
1 'polypeptide(L)'
;MKRLGKILCLSLMIALMATTASFASGLTLISSFPEEGNAALTPQNVAIKLVFSEKISDPVSIATNADRFTVVDEEGNAIAFEPLYNESKYPNEVWLQISESLTQDTAYKVIISEGMQSSTGNSLEEDITLNFSTRNTEADNTGYMVLMAIMVVGMMVFTVFDTKRKLKKESKEREEEQKINPYKEAKRTGKSVEEVVARTEKEKAQAERRKARVTRRQSANQAEEKEPVRPGVKRVKRPRTISEKGYATPRNFIEERIAREQARAEAKERAKQTRQTKSKGSKQQQRKKK
;
A
#
# COMPACT_ATOMS: atom_id res chain seq x y z
N MET A 1 68.07 -57.90 33.17
CA MET A 1 67.00 -57.05 33.74
C MET A 1 67.13 -55.56 33.42
N LYS A 2 68.32 -54.93 33.46
CA LYS A 2 68.48 -53.47 33.22
C LYS A 2 68.16 -52.98 31.78
N ARG A 3 68.11 -53.87 30.77
CA ARG A 3 67.78 -53.52 29.37
C ARG A 3 66.29 -53.66 29.06
N LEU A 4 65.62 -54.68 29.61
CA LEU A 4 64.16 -54.84 29.45
C LEU A 4 63.38 -53.70 30.12
N GLY A 5 63.78 -53.26 31.31
CA GLY A 5 63.13 -52.12 31.98
C GLY A 5 63.26 -50.81 31.19
N LYS A 6 64.39 -50.60 30.50
CA LYS A 6 64.60 -49.44 29.61
C LYS A 6 63.71 -49.50 28.37
N ILE A 7 63.54 -50.68 27.77
CA ILE A 7 62.67 -50.87 26.60
C ILE A 7 61.20 -50.68 26.99
N LEU A 8 60.78 -51.22 28.14
CA LEU A 8 59.41 -51.07 28.63
C LEU A 8 59.10 -49.61 28.98
N CYS A 9 60.02 -48.92 29.66
CA CYS A 9 59.89 -47.49 29.97
C CYS A 9 59.86 -46.62 28.70
N LEU A 10 60.68 -46.93 27.70
CA LEU A 10 60.70 -46.21 26.42
C LEU A 10 59.42 -46.47 25.60
N SER A 11 58.90 -47.70 25.60
CA SER A 11 57.61 -48.03 24.95
C SER A 11 56.43 -47.33 25.63
N LEU A 12 56.45 -47.23 26.97
CA LEU A 12 55.44 -46.51 27.74
C LEU A 12 55.51 -45.00 27.46
N MET A 13 56.72 -44.44 27.30
CA MET A 13 56.88 -43.02 26.98
C MET A 13 56.40 -42.70 25.56
N ILE A 14 56.64 -43.58 24.58
CA ILE A 14 56.11 -43.44 23.21
C ILE A 14 54.58 -43.54 23.22
N ALA A 15 54.01 -44.47 23.98
CA ALA A 15 52.55 -44.60 24.12
C ALA A 15 51.92 -43.37 24.80
N LEU A 16 52.60 -42.78 25.78
CA LEU A 16 52.15 -41.54 26.46
C LEU A 16 52.27 -40.29 25.58
N MET A 17 53.22 -40.24 24.63
CA MET A 17 53.32 -39.13 23.68
C MET A 17 52.35 -39.29 22.49
N ALA A 18 52.02 -40.53 22.11
CA ALA A 18 51.06 -40.83 21.04
C ALA A 18 49.58 -40.53 21.41
N THR A 19 49.27 -40.34 22.70
CA THR A 19 47.93 -39.94 23.18
C THR A 19 47.80 -38.45 23.48
N THR A 20 48.68 -37.61 22.94
CA THR A 20 48.37 -36.18 22.82
C THR A 20 47.24 -36.02 21.81
N ALA A 21 46.00 -36.18 22.28
CA ALA A 21 44.83 -35.70 21.58
C ALA A 21 44.99 -34.18 21.47
N SER A 22 45.55 -33.73 20.34
CA SER A 22 45.45 -32.35 19.93
C SER A 22 43.97 -32.07 19.74
N PHE A 23 43.33 -31.51 20.77
CA PHE A 23 42.05 -30.84 20.62
C PHE A 23 42.33 -29.62 19.73
N ALA A 24 42.22 -29.82 18.42
CA ALA A 24 42.12 -28.70 17.50
C ALA A 24 40.91 -27.89 17.98
N SER A 25 41.09 -26.58 18.17
CA SER A 25 39.97 -25.68 18.34
C SER A 25 39.18 -25.71 17.03
N GLY A 26 38.18 -26.58 16.92
CA GLY A 26 37.41 -26.78 15.69
C GLY A 26 36.62 -25.54 15.27
N LEU A 27 36.23 -25.50 14.00
CA LEU A 27 35.29 -24.50 13.50
C LEU A 27 33.94 -24.72 14.17
N THR A 28 33.37 -23.67 14.77
CA THR A 28 32.08 -23.73 15.45
C THR A 28 31.20 -22.55 15.04
N LEU A 29 29.89 -22.73 15.13
CA LEU A 29 28.92 -21.65 14.96
C LEU A 29 28.78 -20.90 16.30
N ILE A 30 29.09 -19.60 16.30
CA ILE A 30 28.94 -18.73 17.48
C ILE A 30 27.49 -18.26 17.62
N SER A 31 26.90 -17.81 16.53
CA SER A 31 25.53 -17.29 16.55
C SER A 31 24.85 -17.39 15.20
N SER A 32 23.52 -17.41 15.24
CA SER A 32 22.66 -17.37 14.06
C SER A 32 21.55 -16.34 14.25
N PHE A 33 21.14 -15.74 13.14
CA PHE A 33 19.88 -15.03 13.03
C PHE A 33 19.14 -15.56 11.81
N PRO A 34 17.94 -16.12 11.94
CA PRO A 34 17.16 -16.26 13.17
C PRO A 34 17.85 -17.14 14.23
N GLU A 35 17.53 -16.87 15.50
CA GLU A 35 17.95 -17.71 16.61
C GLU A 35 17.24 -19.07 16.56
N GLU A 36 17.84 -20.09 17.15
CA GLU A 36 17.24 -21.42 17.25
C GLU A 36 15.85 -21.36 17.90
N GLY A 37 14.86 -21.91 17.22
CA GLY A 37 13.46 -21.94 17.65
C GLY A 37 12.70 -20.62 17.47
N ASN A 38 13.26 -19.62 16.78
CA ASN A 38 12.55 -18.35 16.56
C ASN A 38 11.30 -18.54 15.68
N ALA A 39 10.13 -18.08 16.13
CA ALA A 39 8.86 -18.20 15.41
C ALA A 39 8.29 -16.86 14.89
N ALA A 40 9.05 -15.76 15.02
CA ALA A 40 8.57 -14.41 14.73
C ALA A 40 9.11 -13.83 13.42
N LEU A 41 9.75 -14.66 12.59
CA LEU A 41 10.41 -14.21 11.38
C LEU A 41 9.40 -13.74 10.32
N THR A 42 9.64 -12.57 9.73
CA THR A 42 8.82 -12.11 8.61
C THR A 42 9.13 -12.94 7.36
N PRO A 43 8.13 -13.49 6.66
CA PRO A 43 8.35 -14.39 5.52
C PRO A 43 8.98 -13.72 4.27
N GLN A 44 9.04 -12.38 4.23
CA GLN A 44 9.56 -11.62 3.09
C GLN A 44 11.00 -11.17 3.32
N ASN A 45 11.81 -11.19 2.25
CA ASN A 45 13.21 -10.71 2.23
C ASN A 45 14.06 -11.31 3.35
N VAL A 46 13.94 -12.62 3.56
CA VAL A 46 14.65 -13.33 4.62
C VAL A 46 16.12 -13.46 4.27
N ALA A 47 16.98 -13.08 5.21
CA ALA A 47 18.41 -13.37 5.18
C ALA A 47 18.79 -14.06 6.48
N ILE A 48 19.34 -15.27 6.39
CA ILE A 48 19.84 -16.02 7.53
C ILE A 48 21.31 -15.66 7.72
N LYS A 49 21.63 -14.97 8.81
CA LYS A 49 23.00 -14.62 9.17
C LYS A 49 23.58 -15.73 10.05
N LEU A 50 24.74 -16.23 9.67
CA LEU A 50 25.52 -17.21 10.41
C LEU A 50 26.88 -16.61 10.76
N VAL A 51 27.30 -16.72 12.03
CA VAL A 51 28.57 -16.20 12.54
C VAL A 51 29.38 -17.34 13.10
N PHE A 52 30.59 -17.54 12.57
CA PHE A 52 31.48 -18.62 12.94
C PHE A 52 32.62 -18.16 13.85
N SER A 53 33.27 -19.12 14.52
CA SER A 53 34.44 -18.89 15.36
C SER A 53 35.66 -18.40 14.58
N GLU A 54 35.76 -18.79 13.32
CA GLU A 54 36.89 -18.47 12.45
C GLU A 54 36.45 -17.82 11.14
N LYS A 55 37.44 -17.33 10.38
CA LYS A 55 37.23 -16.75 9.06
C LYS A 55 36.76 -17.84 8.09
N ILE A 56 35.72 -17.52 7.32
CA ILE A 56 35.14 -18.41 6.29
C ILE A 56 34.93 -17.69 4.95
N SER A 57 35.15 -16.37 4.90
CA SER A 57 34.86 -15.52 3.74
C SER A 57 36.00 -15.40 2.74
N ASP A 58 37.07 -16.21 2.84
CA ASP A 58 38.12 -16.21 1.83
C ASP A 58 37.68 -16.99 0.56
N PRO A 59 38.20 -16.65 -0.62
CA PRO A 59 37.77 -17.27 -1.88
C PRO A 59 37.95 -18.80 -1.93
N VAL A 60 38.94 -19.35 -1.23
CA VAL A 60 39.21 -20.79 -1.23
C VAL A 60 38.18 -21.53 -0.37
N SER A 61 37.90 -21.03 0.83
CA SER A 61 36.86 -21.59 1.70
C SER A 61 35.47 -21.44 1.07
N ILE A 62 35.18 -20.30 0.43
CA ILE A 62 33.90 -20.11 -0.28
C ILE A 62 33.70 -21.17 -1.37
N ALA A 63 34.71 -21.42 -2.20
CA ALA A 63 34.62 -22.45 -3.25
C ALA A 63 34.49 -23.87 -2.66
N THR A 64 35.18 -24.14 -1.55
CA THR A 64 35.14 -25.45 -0.88
C THR A 64 33.81 -25.71 -0.17
N ASN A 65 33.17 -24.65 0.35
CA ASN A 65 31.97 -24.73 1.17
C ASN A 65 30.66 -24.52 0.38
N ALA A 66 30.73 -24.42 -0.95
CA ALA A 66 29.57 -24.10 -1.80
C ALA A 66 28.37 -25.02 -1.55
N ASP A 67 28.63 -26.32 -1.34
CA ASP A 67 27.61 -27.35 -1.12
C ASP A 67 27.49 -27.77 0.35
N ARG A 68 27.81 -26.87 1.30
CA ARG A 68 27.76 -27.17 2.75
C ARG A 68 26.56 -26.53 3.46
N PHE A 69 25.78 -25.72 2.75
CA PHE A 69 24.58 -25.09 3.28
C PHE A 69 23.36 -25.69 2.60
N THR A 70 22.35 -26.02 3.39
CA THR A 70 21.06 -26.48 2.89
C THR A 70 19.96 -25.80 3.70
N VAL A 71 18.93 -25.29 3.03
CA VAL A 71 17.74 -24.74 3.67
C VAL A 71 16.55 -25.55 3.19
N VAL A 72 15.78 -26.10 4.11
CA VAL A 72 14.60 -26.92 3.82
C VAL A 72 13.39 -26.44 4.59
N ASP A 73 12.21 -26.72 4.05
CA ASP A 73 10.95 -26.57 4.76
C ASP A 73 10.64 -27.77 5.67
N GLU A 74 9.46 -27.74 6.31
CA GLU A 74 8.96 -28.78 7.19
C GLU A 74 8.76 -30.14 6.47
N GLU A 75 8.50 -30.11 5.16
CA GLU A 75 8.31 -31.28 4.31
C GLU A 75 9.64 -31.84 3.76
N GLY A 76 10.73 -31.08 3.91
CA GLY A 76 12.06 -31.42 3.40
C GLY A 76 12.33 -30.91 1.98
N ASN A 77 11.48 -30.05 1.43
CA ASN A 77 11.72 -29.42 0.14
C ASN A 77 12.82 -28.37 0.27
N ALA A 78 13.78 -28.39 -0.66
CA ALA A 78 14.89 -27.45 -0.68
C ALA A 78 14.43 -26.05 -1.10
N ILE A 79 14.95 -25.04 -0.40
CA ILE A 79 14.65 -23.63 -0.63
C ILE A 79 15.85 -22.99 -1.30
N ALA A 80 15.59 -22.24 -2.38
CA ALA A 80 16.64 -21.51 -3.08
C ALA A 80 17.15 -20.34 -2.24
N PHE A 81 18.47 -20.24 -2.13
CA PHE A 81 19.16 -19.14 -1.46
C PHE A 81 20.45 -18.78 -2.19
N GLU A 82 20.93 -17.56 -1.94
CA GLU A 82 22.23 -17.06 -2.40
C GLU A 82 23.10 -16.74 -1.19
N PRO A 83 24.28 -17.39 -1.04
CA PRO A 83 25.19 -17.10 0.06
C PRO A 83 25.99 -15.82 -0.24
N LEU A 84 25.96 -14.87 0.71
CA LEU A 84 26.66 -13.60 0.63
C LEU A 84 27.77 -13.56 1.68
N TYR A 85 28.97 -13.19 1.22
CA TYR A 85 30.18 -13.09 2.04
C TYR A 85 30.72 -11.67 2.01
N ASN A 86 31.37 -11.24 3.09
CA ASN A 86 32.06 -9.95 3.13
C ASN A 86 33.40 -10.09 3.84
N GLU A 87 34.44 -10.42 3.08
CA GLU A 87 35.78 -10.64 3.63
C GLU A 87 36.35 -9.44 4.39
N SER A 88 36.13 -8.22 3.90
CA SER A 88 36.75 -7.02 4.46
C SER A 88 36.10 -6.56 5.77
N LYS A 89 34.77 -6.70 5.89
CA LYS A 89 34.02 -6.17 7.03
C LYS A 89 33.54 -7.26 7.98
N TYR A 90 33.20 -8.44 7.46
CA TYR A 90 32.61 -9.55 8.19
C TYR A 90 33.25 -10.90 7.79
N PRO A 91 34.55 -11.08 8.03
CA PRO A 91 35.31 -12.27 7.57
C PRO A 91 34.77 -13.61 8.08
N ASN A 92 34.10 -13.61 9.24
CA ASN A 92 33.59 -14.80 9.92
C ASN A 92 32.07 -14.98 9.73
N GLU A 93 31.43 -14.18 8.88
CA GLU A 93 29.98 -14.21 8.67
C GLU A 93 29.63 -14.64 7.25
N VAL A 94 28.53 -15.36 7.12
CA VAL A 94 27.86 -15.62 5.84
C VAL A 94 26.37 -15.35 5.99
N TRP A 95 25.78 -14.69 5.00
CA TRP A 95 24.35 -14.41 4.98
C TRP A 95 23.71 -15.20 3.85
N LEU A 96 22.80 -16.11 4.18
CA LEU A 96 22.03 -16.87 3.20
C LEU A 96 20.78 -16.06 2.86
N GLN A 97 20.81 -15.36 1.72
CA GLN A 97 19.67 -14.59 1.25
C GLN A 97 18.70 -15.52 0.53
N ILE A 98 17.50 -15.70 1.09
CA ILE A 98 16.46 -16.52 0.46
C ILE A 98 15.94 -15.80 -0.79
N SER A 99 15.88 -16.52 -1.91
CA SER A 99 15.52 -15.95 -3.21
C SER A 99 14.03 -15.60 -3.31
N GLU A 100 13.16 -16.41 -2.71
CA GLU A 100 11.71 -16.26 -2.75
C GLU A 100 11.13 -15.93 -1.37
N SER A 101 9.89 -15.43 -1.34
CA SER A 101 9.20 -15.24 -0.06
C SER A 101 8.82 -16.59 0.52
N LEU A 102 9.14 -16.80 1.79
CA LEU A 102 8.75 -17.99 2.52
C LEU A 102 7.24 -18.03 2.72
N THR A 103 6.69 -19.23 2.88
CA THR A 103 5.31 -19.42 3.32
C THR A 103 5.18 -18.96 4.77
N GLN A 104 4.02 -18.41 5.12
CA GLN A 104 3.73 -17.93 6.48
C GLN A 104 3.36 -19.10 7.38
N ASP A 105 3.57 -18.95 8.69
CA ASP A 105 3.16 -19.95 9.68
C ASP A 105 3.74 -21.35 9.39
N THR A 106 4.99 -21.38 8.89
CA THR A 106 5.66 -22.60 8.44
C THR A 106 7.02 -22.72 9.11
N ALA A 107 7.40 -23.94 9.47
CA ALA A 107 8.72 -24.26 10.02
C ALA A 107 9.75 -24.53 8.92
N TYR A 108 10.98 -24.16 9.19
CA TYR A 108 12.13 -24.23 8.29
C TYR A 108 13.37 -24.68 9.04
N LYS A 109 14.29 -25.31 8.32
CA LYS A 109 15.57 -25.78 8.86
C LYS A 109 16.73 -25.30 8.01
N VAL A 110 17.79 -24.87 8.67
CA VAL A 110 19.09 -24.59 8.07
C VAL A 110 20.03 -25.67 8.51
N ILE A 111 20.61 -26.38 7.56
CA ILE A 111 21.56 -27.45 7.80
C ILE A 111 22.92 -26.97 7.29
N ILE A 112 23.89 -27.01 8.19
CA ILE A 112 25.29 -26.72 7.90
C ILE A 112 26.03 -28.06 8.02
N SER A 113 26.47 -28.60 6.89
CA SER A 113 27.04 -29.93 6.84
C SER A 113 28.46 -29.98 7.42
N GLU A 114 28.79 -31.14 8.01
CA GLU A 114 30.13 -31.50 8.47
C GLU A 114 31.17 -31.32 7.35
N GLY A 115 32.42 -31.07 7.77
CA GLY A 115 33.52 -30.85 6.84
C GLY A 115 33.53 -29.48 6.17
N MET A 116 32.67 -28.53 6.57
CA MET A 116 32.86 -27.12 6.24
C MET A 116 34.22 -26.64 6.74
N GLN A 117 34.99 -25.95 5.89
CA GLN A 117 36.35 -25.49 6.23
C GLN A 117 36.44 -23.99 6.48
N SER A 118 37.25 -23.61 7.46
CA SER A 118 37.70 -22.23 7.70
C SER A 118 38.92 -21.89 6.84
N SER A 119 39.26 -20.60 6.75
CA SER A 119 40.50 -20.14 6.10
C SER A 119 41.76 -20.72 6.72
N THR A 120 41.69 -21.14 8.00
CA THR A 120 42.81 -21.72 8.74
C THR A 120 42.98 -23.21 8.45
N GLY A 121 42.01 -23.83 7.76
CA GLY A 121 41.96 -25.27 7.48
C GLY A 121 41.27 -26.10 8.58
N ASN A 122 40.67 -25.45 9.58
CA ASN A 122 39.86 -26.15 10.57
C ASN A 122 38.51 -26.51 9.96
N SER A 123 38.02 -27.71 10.26
CA SER A 123 36.75 -28.20 9.75
C SER A 123 35.68 -28.23 10.84
N LEU A 124 34.42 -28.09 10.42
CA LEU A 124 33.27 -28.39 11.26
C LEU A 124 33.17 -29.90 11.46
N GLU A 125 33.09 -30.35 12.71
CA GLU A 125 33.14 -31.77 13.07
C GLU A 125 31.82 -32.51 12.86
N GLU A 126 30.70 -31.82 13.06
CA GLU A 126 29.34 -32.41 13.00
C GLU A 126 28.36 -31.48 12.30
N ASP A 127 27.29 -32.05 11.75
CA ASP A 127 26.20 -31.28 11.15
C ASP A 127 25.52 -30.38 12.19
N ILE A 128 25.38 -29.08 11.88
CA ILE A 128 24.60 -28.15 12.69
C ILE A 128 23.26 -27.94 12.01
N THR A 129 22.18 -28.28 12.71
CA THR A 129 20.81 -28.00 12.27
C THR A 129 20.21 -26.88 13.11
N LEU A 130 19.73 -25.83 12.44
CA LEU A 130 19.01 -24.72 13.04
C LEU A 130 17.55 -24.75 12.62
N ASN A 131 16.62 -24.55 13.55
CA ASN A 131 15.19 -24.52 13.29
C ASN A 131 14.63 -23.10 13.50
N PHE A 132 13.77 -22.65 12.60
CA PHE A 132 13.03 -21.40 12.75
C PHE A 132 11.66 -21.50 12.07
N SER A 133 10.74 -20.61 12.41
CA SER A 133 9.41 -20.55 11.82
C SER A 133 9.05 -19.11 11.44
N THR A 134 8.24 -19.00 10.39
CA THR A 134 7.72 -17.72 9.92
C THR A 134 6.45 -17.31 10.66
N ARG A 135 6.30 -16.01 10.89
CA ARG A 135 5.12 -15.43 11.53
C ARG A 135 3.89 -15.50 10.62
N ASN A 136 2.73 -15.76 11.20
CA ASN A 136 1.43 -15.67 10.54
C ASN A 136 0.98 -14.20 10.39
N THR A 137 1.38 -13.55 9.30
CA THR A 137 1.02 -12.14 9.04
C THR A 137 -0.40 -11.97 8.47
N GLU A 138 -1.00 -13.02 7.90
CA GLU A 138 -2.39 -12.99 7.43
C GLU A 138 -3.38 -12.85 8.59
N ALA A 139 -3.14 -13.56 9.70
CA ALA A 139 -3.94 -13.42 10.92
C ALA A 139 -3.86 -11.98 11.47
N ASP A 140 -2.66 -11.40 11.49
CA ASP A 140 -2.43 -10.03 11.94
C ASP A 140 -3.16 -9.01 11.05
N ASN A 141 -3.02 -9.13 9.73
CA ASN A 141 -3.66 -8.24 8.76
C ASN A 141 -5.20 -8.31 8.85
N THR A 142 -5.74 -9.49 9.10
CA THR A 142 -7.18 -9.67 9.32
C THR A 142 -7.63 -8.92 10.58
N GLY A 143 -6.87 -9.02 11.68
CA GLY A 143 -7.14 -8.26 12.90
C GLY A 143 -7.15 -6.75 12.67
N TYR A 144 -6.15 -6.22 11.97
CA TYR A 144 -6.09 -4.79 11.63
C TYR A 144 -7.24 -4.35 10.71
N MET A 145 -7.63 -5.15 9.72
CA MET A 145 -8.78 -4.85 8.86
C MET A 145 -10.10 -4.83 9.63
N VAL A 146 -10.30 -5.75 10.58
CA VAL A 146 -11.49 -5.76 11.45
C VAL A 146 -11.51 -4.50 12.33
N LEU A 147 -10.38 -4.12 12.92
CA LEU A 147 -10.29 -2.90 13.73
C LEU A 147 -10.57 -1.64 12.89
N MET A 148 -10.01 -1.54 11.67
CA MET A 148 -10.30 -0.44 10.76
C MET A 148 -11.77 -0.40 10.35
N ALA A 149 -12.40 -1.56 10.09
CA ALA A 149 -13.82 -1.63 9.75
C ALA A 149 -14.69 -1.11 10.91
N ILE A 150 -14.37 -1.49 12.15
CA ILE A 150 -15.06 -0.98 13.35
C ILE A 150 -14.90 0.54 13.47
N MET A 151 -13.69 1.08 13.21
CA MET A 151 -13.43 2.52 13.26
C MET A 151 -14.22 3.29 12.19
N VAL A 152 -14.27 2.78 10.96
CA VAL A 152 -15.04 3.40 9.87
C VAL A 152 -16.54 3.37 10.15
N VAL A 153 -17.07 2.24 10.64
CA VAL A 153 -18.48 2.13 11.04
C VAL A 153 -18.77 3.09 12.20
N GLY A 154 -17.89 3.16 13.20
CA GLY A 154 -18.02 4.09 14.33
C GLY A 154 -18.04 5.55 13.89
N MET A 155 -17.12 5.95 13.01
CA MET A 155 -17.10 7.28 12.41
C MET A 155 -18.34 7.56 11.57
N MET A 156 -18.83 6.59 10.79
CA MET A 156 -20.04 6.75 9.97
C MET A 156 -21.30 6.93 10.84
N VAL A 157 -21.44 6.15 11.91
CA VAL A 157 -22.56 6.30 12.86
C VAL A 157 -22.46 7.64 13.59
N PHE A 158 -21.28 8.01 14.08
CA PHE A 158 -21.07 9.27 14.80
C PHE A 158 -21.31 10.48 13.90
N THR A 159 -20.79 10.47 12.67
CA THR A 159 -21.02 11.53 11.67
C THR A 159 -22.47 11.60 11.21
N VAL A 160 -23.19 10.49 11.05
CA VAL A 160 -24.63 10.50 10.76
C VAL A 160 -25.42 11.06 11.96
N PHE A 161 -25.05 10.73 13.19
CA PHE A 161 -25.69 11.29 14.38
C PHE A 161 -25.43 12.79 14.51
N ASP A 162 -24.20 13.23 14.31
CA ASP A 162 -23.81 14.64 14.39
C ASP A 162 -24.39 15.46 13.24
N THR A 163 -24.40 14.94 12.01
CA THR A 163 -25.07 15.59 10.88
C THR A 163 -26.58 15.65 11.11
N LYS A 164 -27.23 14.60 11.63
CA LYS A 164 -28.65 14.66 12.02
C LYS A 164 -28.87 15.69 13.14
N ARG A 165 -27.98 15.82 14.12
CA ARG A 165 -28.07 16.84 15.18
C ARG A 165 -27.88 18.25 14.63
N LYS A 166 -26.89 18.46 13.75
CA LYS A 166 -26.62 19.75 13.09
C LYS A 166 -27.77 20.13 12.15
N LEU A 167 -28.27 19.20 11.35
CA LEU A 167 -29.43 19.40 10.48
C LEU A 167 -30.72 19.66 11.27
N LYS A 168 -30.94 18.99 12.42
CA LYS A 168 -32.08 19.29 13.31
C LYS A 168 -31.96 20.67 13.97
N LYS A 169 -30.75 21.12 14.29
CA LYS A 169 -30.52 22.48 14.81
C LYS A 169 -30.73 23.52 13.73
N GLU A 170 -30.11 23.35 12.56
CA GLU A 170 -30.32 24.22 11.40
C GLU A 170 -31.76 24.21 10.89
N SER A 171 -32.47 23.08 10.95
CA SER A 171 -33.87 23.02 10.53
C SER A 171 -34.79 23.72 11.52
N LYS A 172 -34.53 23.62 12.83
CA LYS A 172 -35.27 24.37 13.85
C LYS A 172 -35.02 25.87 13.73
N GLU A 173 -33.77 26.29 13.54
CA GLU A 173 -33.41 27.70 13.30
C GLU A 173 -34.07 28.22 12.01
N ARG A 174 -34.06 27.44 10.91
CA ARG A 174 -34.76 27.81 9.66
C ARG A 174 -36.29 27.78 9.77
N GLU A 175 -36.88 26.92 10.60
CA GLU A 175 -38.33 26.91 10.87
C GLU A 175 -38.74 28.10 11.72
N GLU A 176 -37.91 28.53 12.66
CA GLU A 176 -38.10 29.74 13.45
C GLU A 176 -37.95 31.01 12.59
N GLU A 177 -37.00 31.04 11.64
CA GLU A 177 -36.84 32.13 10.66
C GLU A 177 -37.94 32.17 9.60
N GLN A 178 -38.48 31.02 9.18
CA GLN A 178 -39.60 30.94 8.22
C GLN A 178 -40.96 31.26 8.83
N LYS A 179 -41.06 31.35 10.17
CA LYS A 179 -42.27 31.79 10.85
C LYS A 179 -42.40 33.32 10.77
N ILE A 180 -42.64 33.79 9.56
CA ILE A 180 -42.97 35.17 9.24
C ILE A 180 -44.19 35.56 10.06
N ASN A 181 -44.03 36.52 10.98
CA ASN A 181 -45.16 37.15 11.65
C ASN A 181 -45.77 38.20 10.70
N PRO A 182 -46.97 37.97 10.13
CA PRO A 182 -47.52 38.76 9.02
C PRO A 182 -47.62 40.26 9.33
N TYR A 183 -47.88 40.60 10.58
CA TYR A 183 -48.04 41.98 11.03
C TYR A 183 -46.71 42.75 11.13
N LYS A 184 -45.59 42.06 11.41
CA LYS A 184 -44.26 42.69 11.46
C LYS A 184 -43.72 42.98 10.06
N GLU A 185 -43.97 42.11 9.09
CA GLU A 185 -43.54 42.33 7.71
C GLU A 185 -44.35 43.42 7.00
N ALA A 186 -45.66 43.49 7.24
CA ALA A 186 -46.51 44.58 6.73
C ALA A 186 -46.02 45.96 7.21
N LYS A 187 -45.66 46.08 8.50
CA LYS A 187 -45.12 47.32 9.07
C LYS A 187 -43.72 47.69 8.54
N ARG A 188 -42.90 46.69 8.21
CA ARG A 188 -41.51 46.90 7.71
C ARG A 188 -41.45 47.15 6.20
N THR A 189 -42.40 46.62 5.43
CA THR A 189 -42.43 46.74 3.96
C THR A 189 -43.45 47.74 3.42
N GLY A 190 -44.34 48.27 4.29
CA GLY A 190 -45.34 49.28 3.92
C GLY A 190 -46.50 48.74 3.07
N LYS A 191 -46.69 47.41 3.01
CA LYS A 191 -47.73 46.72 2.22
C LYS A 191 -48.82 46.13 3.13
N SER A 192 -50.03 45.94 2.59
CA SER A 192 -51.15 45.39 3.35
C SER A 192 -50.93 43.91 3.69
N VAL A 193 -51.45 43.48 4.84
CA VAL A 193 -51.28 42.13 5.41
C VAL A 193 -51.76 41.04 4.44
N GLU A 194 -52.82 41.32 3.69
CA GLU A 194 -53.43 40.40 2.71
C GLU A 194 -52.51 40.12 1.51
N GLU A 195 -51.74 41.10 1.04
CA GLU A 195 -50.81 40.90 -0.09
C GLU A 195 -49.61 40.02 0.31
N VAL A 196 -49.18 40.10 1.57
CA VAL A 196 -48.09 39.27 2.12
C VAL A 196 -48.53 37.82 2.28
N VAL A 197 -49.76 37.58 2.75
CA VAL A 197 -50.34 36.23 2.84
C VAL A 197 -50.54 35.62 1.45
N ALA A 198 -51.10 36.37 0.50
CA ALA A 198 -51.30 35.87 -0.86
C ALA A 198 -49.99 35.55 -1.59
N ARG A 199 -48.92 36.35 -1.39
CA ARG A 199 -47.59 36.07 -1.97
C ARG A 199 -46.95 34.83 -1.36
N THR A 200 -47.01 34.68 -0.03
CA THR A 200 -46.43 33.52 0.66
C THR A 200 -47.15 32.22 0.30
N GLU A 201 -48.48 32.24 0.14
CA GLU A 201 -49.24 31.09 -0.36
C GLU A 201 -48.90 30.74 -1.81
N LYS A 202 -48.76 31.74 -2.68
CA LYS A 202 -48.38 31.53 -4.09
C LYS A 202 -46.97 30.97 -4.24
N GLU A 203 -46.04 31.38 -3.38
CA GLU A 203 -44.68 30.84 -3.35
C GLU A 203 -44.64 29.41 -2.78
N LYS A 204 -45.39 29.12 -1.72
CA LYS A 204 -45.55 27.76 -1.17
C LYS A 204 -46.13 26.81 -2.23
N ALA A 205 -47.17 27.21 -2.95
CA ALA A 205 -47.76 26.43 -4.03
C ALA A 205 -46.79 26.19 -5.20
N GLN A 206 -45.95 27.17 -5.55
CA GLN A 206 -44.91 26.98 -6.56
C GLN A 206 -43.79 26.06 -6.10
N ALA A 207 -43.39 26.13 -4.82
CA ALA A 207 -42.38 25.26 -4.24
C ALA A 207 -42.86 23.80 -4.19
N GLU A 208 -44.12 23.55 -3.84
CA GLU A 208 -44.73 22.21 -3.87
C GLU A 208 -44.83 21.65 -5.28
N ARG A 209 -45.25 22.46 -6.27
CA ARG A 209 -45.25 22.05 -7.68
C ARG A 209 -43.86 21.68 -8.19
N ARG A 210 -42.82 22.41 -7.77
CA ARG A 210 -41.42 22.08 -8.11
C ARG A 210 -40.96 20.77 -7.46
N LYS A 211 -41.27 20.56 -6.18
CA LYS A 211 -40.95 19.31 -5.45
C LYS A 211 -41.65 18.10 -6.10
N ALA A 212 -42.95 18.19 -6.40
CA ALA A 212 -43.70 17.12 -7.06
C ALA A 212 -43.13 16.74 -8.44
N ARG A 213 -42.66 17.73 -9.21
CA ARG A 213 -42.04 17.50 -10.53
C ARG A 213 -40.69 16.78 -10.44
N VAL A 214 -39.91 17.03 -9.38
CA VAL A 214 -38.64 16.35 -9.12
C VAL A 214 -38.89 14.90 -8.68
N THR A 215 -39.83 14.67 -7.76
CA THR A 215 -40.20 13.33 -7.30
C THR A 215 -40.71 12.46 -8.46
N ARG A 216 -41.55 13.02 -9.34
CA ARG A 216 -42.04 12.32 -10.54
C ARG A 216 -40.93 11.96 -11.55
N ARG A 217 -39.87 12.78 -11.66
CA ARG A 217 -38.71 12.47 -12.50
C ARG A 217 -37.83 11.37 -11.90
N GLN A 218 -37.69 11.34 -10.59
CA GLN A 218 -36.92 10.30 -9.90
C GLN A 218 -37.59 8.93 -9.98
N SER A 219 -38.93 8.87 -9.83
CA SER A 219 -39.68 7.61 -9.99
C SER A 219 -39.72 7.12 -11.43
N ALA A 220 -39.75 8.02 -12.43
CA ALA A 220 -39.68 7.62 -13.84
C ALA A 220 -38.32 6.98 -14.23
N ASN A 221 -37.21 7.45 -13.65
CA ASN A 221 -35.88 6.86 -13.88
C ASN A 221 -35.69 5.47 -13.24
N GLN A 222 -36.48 5.11 -12.22
CA GLN A 222 -36.43 3.77 -11.61
C GLN A 222 -37.25 2.72 -12.38
N ALA A 223 -38.14 3.13 -13.30
CA ALA A 223 -39.03 2.22 -14.03
C ALA A 223 -38.50 1.75 -15.40
N GLU A 224 -37.31 2.21 -15.83
CA GLU A 224 -36.68 1.86 -17.12
C GLU A 224 -35.47 0.90 -16.97
N GLU A 225 -35.57 -0.11 -16.11
CA GLU A 225 -34.81 -1.35 -16.23
C GLU A 225 -35.63 -2.37 -17.02
N LYS A 226 -35.69 -2.20 -18.34
CA LYS A 226 -36.16 -3.23 -19.27
C LYS A 226 -35.01 -3.70 -20.16
N GLU A 227 -35.01 -5.00 -20.37
CA GLU A 227 -34.00 -5.86 -20.97
C GLU A 227 -33.35 -5.33 -22.27
N PRO A 228 -32.10 -5.76 -22.58
CA PRO A 228 -31.40 -5.35 -23.79
C PRO A 228 -32.17 -5.75 -25.05
N VAL A 229 -32.49 -4.75 -25.89
CA VAL A 229 -33.30 -4.85 -27.12
C VAL A 229 -32.69 -5.77 -28.20
N ARG A 230 -31.42 -6.21 -28.08
CA ARG A 230 -30.76 -7.07 -29.06
C ARG A 230 -29.80 -8.08 -28.41
N PRO A 231 -29.87 -9.38 -28.76
CA PRO A 231 -28.93 -10.37 -28.29
C PRO A 231 -27.51 -10.03 -28.77
N GLY A 232 -26.53 -10.11 -27.86
CA GLY A 232 -25.11 -9.81 -28.14
C GLY A 232 -24.66 -8.37 -27.88
N VAL A 233 -25.58 -7.43 -27.60
CA VAL A 233 -25.22 -6.03 -27.31
C VAL A 233 -25.42 -5.72 -25.83
N LYS A 234 -24.31 -5.52 -25.08
CA LYS A 234 -24.36 -5.06 -23.69
C LYS A 234 -24.66 -3.56 -23.66
N ARG A 235 -25.75 -3.15 -23.01
CA ARG A 235 -26.06 -1.73 -22.77
C ARG A 235 -25.07 -1.17 -21.74
N VAL A 236 -24.30 -0.15 -22.13
CA VAL A 236 -23.31 0.48 -21.24
C VAL A 236 -23.98 1.59 -20.42
N LYS A 237 -23.71 1.65 -19.12
CA LYS A 237 -24.30 2.62 -18.18
C LYS A 237 -24.01 4.09 -18.54
N ARG A 238 -22.87 4.34 -19.18
CA ARG A 238 -22.49 5.64 -19.77
C ARG A 238 -21.46 5.41 -20.88
N PRO A 239 -21.39 6.28 -21.90
CA PRO A 239 -20.26 6.31 -22.81
C PRO A 239 -18.98 6.53 -22.00
N ARG A 240 -17.98 5.65 -22.15
CA ARG A 240 -16.65 5.85 -21.57
C ARG A 240 -15.75 6.54 -22.58
N THR A 241 -14.96 7.52 -22.14
CA THR A 241 -14.01 8.19 -23.02
C THR A 241 -12.81 7.29 -23.30
N ILE A 242 -12.14 7.50 -24.44
CA ILE A 242 -10.96 6.72 -24.87
C ILE A 242 -9.85 6.79 -23.80
N SER A 243 -9.76 7.92 -23.10
CA SER A 243 -8.83 8.13 -21.98
C SER A 243 -9.10 7.25 -20.75
N GLU A 244 -10.36 6.94 -20.43
CA GLU A 244 -10.71 6.06 -19.29
C GLU A 244 -10.26 4.60 -19.52
N LYS A 245 -10.00 4.21 -20.77
CA LYS A 245 -9.52 2.88 -21.14
C LYS A 245 -7.99 2.81 -21.35
N GLY A 246 -7.26 3.90 -21.06
CA GLY A 246 -5.80 3.94 -21.16
C GLY A 246 -5.25 4.08 -22.59
N TYR A 247 -6.10 4.33 -23.58
CA TYR A 247 -5.66 4.59 -24.95
C TYR A 247 -5.32 6.07 -25.14
N ALA A 248 -4.21 6.35 -25.82
CA ALA A 248 -3.80 7.71 -26.16
C ALA A 248 -4.75 8.31 -27.22
N THR A 249 -5.18 9.56 -27.01
CA THR A 249 -6.00 10.27 -27.99
C THR A 249 -5.14 10.57 -29.24
N PRO A 250 -5.64 10.32 -30.47
CA PRO A 250 -4.87 10.58 -31.69
C PRO A 250 -4.44 12.05 -31.78
N ARG A 251 -3.17 12.30 -32.15
CA ARG A 251 -2.58 13.66 -32.23
C ARG A 251 -3.39 14.61 -33.12
N ASN A 252 -3.85 14.13 -34.27
CA ASN A 252 -4.64 14.92 -35.23
C ASN A 252 -5.92 15.51 -34.59
N PHE A 253 -6.56 14.77 -33.68
CA PHE A 253 -7.78 15.24 -32.99
C PHE A 253 -7.47 16.29 -31.93
N ILE A 254 -6.31 16.18 -31.27
CA ILE A 254 -5.83 17.17 -30.30
C ILE A 254 -5.50 18.49 -31.01
N GLU A 255 -4.77 18.41 -32.13
CA GLU A 255 -4.39 19.58 -32.93
C GLU A 255 -5.61 20.31 -33.50
N GLU A 256 -6.58 19.58 -34.06
CA GLU A 256 -7.81 20.19 -34.59
C GLU A 256 -8.63 20.87 -33.49
N ARG A 257 -8.67 20.29 -32.27
CA ARG A 257 -9.35 20.88 -31.13
C ARG A 257 -8.67 22.17 -30.66
N ILE A 258 -7.33 22.17 -30.58
CA ILE A 258 -6.55 23.35 -30.20
C ILE A 258 -6.77 24.48 -31.21
N ALA A 259 -6.70 24.17 -32.51
CA ALA A 259 -6.97 25.15 -33.57
C ALA A 259 -8.38 25.74 -33.48
N ARG A 260 -9.39 24.91 -33.17
CA ARG A 260 -10.78 25.35 -33.00
C ARG A 260 -10.98 26.24 -31.78
N GLU A 261 -10.30 25.94 -30.67
CA GLU A 261 -10.34 26.78 -29.47
C GLU A 261 -9.62 28.12 -29.67
N GLN A 262 -8.46 28.12 -30.35
CA GLN A 262 -7.76 29.33 -30.73
C GLN A 262 -8.59 30.22 -31.67
N ALA A 263 -9.21 29.63 -32.71
CA ALA A 263 -10.11 30.37 -33.61
C ALA A 263 -11.31 30.98 -32.86
N ARG A 264 -11.88 30.27 -31.87
CA ARG A 264 -12.96 30.79 -31.02
C ARG A 264 -12.47 31.92 -30.10
N ALA A 265 -11.26 31.82 -29.57
CA ALA A 265 -10.66 32.86 -28.73
C ALA A 265 -10.38 34.13 -29.55
N GLU A 266 -9.78 33.99 -30.73
CA GLU A 266 -9.56 35.09 -31.66
C GLU A 266 -10.86 35.75 -32.10
N ALA A 267 -11.90 34.96 -32.43
CA ALA A 267 -13.20 35.50 -32.79
C ALA A 267 -13.83 36.32 -31.65
N LYS A 268 -13.66 35.86 -30.39
CA LYS A 268 -14.11 36.60 -29.20
C LYS A 268 -13.32 37.88 -28.99
N GLU A 269 -12.00 37.86 -29.18
CA GLU A 269 -11.15 39.05 -29.05
C GLU A 269 -11.43 40.08 -30.15
N ARG A 270 -11.58 39.63 -31.41
CA ARG A 270 -12.01 40.49 -32.52
C ARG A 270 -13.38 41.11 -32.23
N ALA A 271 -14.35 40.34 -31.74
CA ALA A 271 -15.67 40.85 -31.37
C ALA A 271 -15.63 41.87 -30.21
N LYS A 272 -14.72 41.71 -29.24
CA LYS A 272 -14.49 42.71 -28.18
C LYS A 272 -13.86 43.99 -28.72
N GLN A 273 -12.87 43.89 -29.61
CA GLN A 273 -12.24 45.04 -30.26
C GLN A 273 -13.24 45.83 -31.13
N THR A 274 -14.13 45.16 -31.88
CA THR A 274 -15.19 45.83 -32.64
C THR A 274 -16.20 46.55 -31.73
N ARG A 275 -16.46 46.01 -30.54
CA ARG A 275 -17.34 46.66 -29.54
C ARG A 275 -16.70 47.88 -28.88
N GLN A 276 -15.38 47.85 -28.63
CA GLN A 276 -14.66 48.99 -28.05
C GLN A 276 -14.45 50.16 -29.03
N THR A 277 -14.28 49.87 -30.33
CA THR A 277 -14.16 50.92 -31.36
C THR A 277 -15.50 51.63 -31.62
N LYS A 278 -16.63 50.91 -31.59
CA LYS A 278 -17.97 51.52 -31.67
C LYS A 278 -18.33 52.40 -30.47
N SER A 279 -17.82 52.10 -29.25
CA SER A 279 -18.12 52.90 -28.05
C SER A 279 -17.33 54.21 -27.96
N LYS A 280 -16.17 54.32 -28.64
CA LYS A 280 -15.40 55.57 -28.73
C LYS A 280 -15.99 56.55 -29.75
N GLY A 281 -16.60 56.06 -30.83
CA GLY A 281 -17.26 56.91 -31.84
C GLY A 281 -18.52 57.64 -31.35
N SER A 282 -19.32 57.02 -30.48
CA SER A 282 -20.56 57.65 -29.97
C SER A 282 -20.31 58.73 -28.91
N LYS A 283 -19.23 58.62 -28.13
CA LYS A 283 -18.86 59.64 -27.12
C LYS A 283 -18.32 60.94 -27.73
N GLN A 284 -17.77 60.91 -28.95
CA GLN A 284 -17.26 62.11 -29.62
C GLN A 284 -18.38 62.92 -30.30
N GLN A 285 -19.48 62.28 -30.72
CA GLN A 285 -20.65 62.98 -31.28
C GLN A 285 -21.52 63.67 -30.22
N GLN A 286 -21.54 63.19 -28.97
CA GLN A 286 -22.31 63.85 -27.89
C GLN A 286 -21.62 65.10 -27.31
N ARG A 287 -20.31 65.29 -27.51
CA ARG A 287 -19.57 66.48 -27.02
C ARG A 287 -19.62 67.70 -27.95
N LYS A 288 -20.15 67.58 -29.18
CA LYS A 288 -20.33 68.70 -30.12
C LYS A 288 -21.73 69.34 -30.08
N LYS A 289 -22.60 68.95 -29.15
CA LYS A 289 -23.98 69.47 -29.01
C LYS A 289 -24.25 70.15 -27.66
N LYS A 290 -23.24 70.73 -27.02
CA LYS A 290 -23.41 71.65 -25.89
C LYS A 290 -22.66 72.94 -26.17
#